data_AF-A0A963FLA2-F1
#
_entry.id   AF-A0A963FLA2-F1
#
_cell.length_a   1.000
_cell.length_b   1.000
_cell.length_c   1.000
_cell.angle_alpha   90.00
_cell.angle_beta   90.00
_cell.angle_gamma   90.00
#
_symmetry.space_group_name_H-M   'P 1'
#
loop_
_entity.id
_entity.type
_entity.pdbx_description
1 polymer ?
#
loop_
_entity_poly.entity_id
_entity_poly.type
_entity_poly.pdbx_seq_one_letter_code
_entity_poly.pdbx_strand_id
1 'polypeptide(L)' 'MAKPRTQRELAQTLLKKQGIMRLLELREAGVTAATLSRMERAGEVIRLSRGVYQLPDADLDPNH' A
#
# COMPACT_ATOMS: atom_id res chain seq x y z
N MET A 1 17.80 16.99 9.15
CA MET A 1 16.43 17.25 8.68
C MET A 1 15.93 15.98 7.99
N ALA A 2 14.83 15.37 8.44
CA ALA A 2 14.26 14.19 7.78
C ALA A 2 13.67 14.62 6.42
N LYS A 3 13.98 13.87 5.35
CA LYS A 3 13.40 14.14 4.02
C LYS A 3 11.88 13.98 4.09
N PRO A 4 11.09 14.79 3.35
CA PRO A 4 9.64 14.61 3.30
C PRO A 4 9.35 13.20 2.78
N ARG A 5 8.51 12.47 3.54
CA ARG A 5 8.14 11.10 3.20
C ARG A 5 7.40 11.09 1.87
N THR A 6 7.85 10.27 0.93
CA THR A 6 7.18 10.11 -0.36
C THR A 6 5.85 9.36 -0.20
N GLN A 7 4.92 9.53 -1.15
CA GLN A 7 3.68 8.74 -1.16
C GLN A 7 3.95 7.22 -1.19
N ARG A 8 5.05 6.79 -1.83
CA ARG A 8 5.49 5.39 -1.89
C ARG A 8 5.86 4.86 -0.50
N GLU A 9 6.72 5.58 0.23
CA GLU A 9 7.12 5.19 1.59
C GLU A 9 5.92 5.22 2.56
N LEU A 10 5.01 6.17 2.38
CA LEU A 10 3.78 6.22 3.15
C LEU A 10 2.91 5.00 2.89
N ALA A 11 2.69 4.64 1.62
CA ALA A 11 1.93 3.45 1.23
C ALA A 11 2.52 2.17 1.84
N GLN A 12 3.84 1.98 1.73
CA GLN A 12 4.52 0.82 2.33
C GLN A 12 4.32 0.77 3.85
N THR A 13 4.36 1.92 4.53
CA THR A 13 4.19 1.97 5.98
C THR A 13 2.77 1.65 6.41
N LEU A 14 1.79 2.18 5.69
CA LEU A 14 0.38 1.93 5.95
C LEU A 14 0.06 0.44 5.73
N LEU A 15 0.51 -0.13 4.61
CA LEU A 15 0.33 -1.54 4.30
C LEU A 15 1.09 -2.46 5.27
N LYS A 16 2.30 -2.09 5.70
CA LYS A 16 3.02 -2.85 6.74
C LYS A 16 2.29 -2.85 8.08
N LYS A 17 1.60 -1.75 8.42
CA LYS A 17 0.87 -1.61 9.68
C LYS A 17 -0.49 -2.31 9.67
N GLN A 18 -1.20 -2.25 8.55
CA GLN A 18 -2.59 -2.74 8.42
C GLN A 18 -2.72 -4.06 7.66
N GLY A 19 -1.63 -4.53 7.02
CA GLY A 19 -1.62 -5.71 6.15
C GLY A 19 -2.28 -5.44 4.79
N ILE A 20 -3.61 -5.38 4.80
CA ILE A 20 -4.46 -5.20 3.61
C ILE A 20 -5.18 -3.85 3.74
N MET A 21 -5.16 -3.05 2.67
CA MET A 21 -5.89 -1.77 2.63
C MET A 21 -6.60 -1.54 1.31
N ARG A 22 -7.69 -0.77 1.36
CA ARG A 22 -8.41 -0.30 0.18
C ARG A 22 -7.75 0.95 -0.39
N LEU A 23 -7.92 1.14 -1.70
CA LEU A 23 -7.47 2.33 -2.42
C LEU A 23 -8.08 3.61 -1.84
N LEU A 24 -9.32 3.56 -1.35
CA LEU A 24 -9.96 4.72 -0.74
C LEU A 24 -9.20 5.20 0.50
N GLU A 25 -8.90 4.27 1.43
CA GLU A 25 -8.18 4.56 2.68
C GLU A 25 -6.76 5.09 2.40
N LEU A 26 -6.09 4.50 1.39
CA LEU A 26 -4.79 4.97 0.93
C LEU A 26 -4.87 6.40 0.35
N ARG A 27 -5.94 6.72 -0.40
CA ARG A 27 -6.15 8.06 -0.94
C ARG A 27 -6.46 9.08 0.14
N GLU A 28 -7.25 8.71 1.14
CA GLU A 28 -7.52 9.53 2.33
C GLU A 28 -6.24 9.84 3.10
N ALA A 29 -5.31 8.88 3.14
CA ALA A 29 -3.97 9.09 3.70
C ALA A 29 -3.00 9.87 2.77
N GLY A 30 -3.42 10.25 1.56
CA GLY A 30 -2.62 11.03 0.61
C GLY A 30 -1.81 10.21 -0.40
N VAL A 31 -2.07 8.90 -0.52
CA VAL A 31 -1.46 8.04 -1.53
C VAL A 31 -2.37 7.94 -2.76
N THR A 32 -1.87 8.36 -3.92
CA THR A 32 -2.67 8.33 -5.16
C THR A 32 -2.74 6.95 -5.81
N ALA A 33 -3.79 6.73 -6.60
CA ALA A 33 -3.92 5.53 -7.44
C ALA A 33 -2.76 5.37 -8.44
N ALA A 34 -2.21 6.48 -8.95
CA ALA A 34 -1.05 6.46 -9.83
C ALA A 34 0.21 5.94 -9.12
N THR A 35 0.43 6.32 -7.85
CA THR A 35 1.51 5.78 -7.02
C THR A 35 1.34 4.28 -6.83
N LEU A 36 0.15 3.82 -6.44
CA LEU A 36 -0.13 2.40 -6.26
C LEU A 36 0.00 1.59 -7.55
N SER A 37 -0.43 2.14 -8.69
CA SER A 37 -0.25 1.50 -9.99
C SER A 37 1.23 1.37 -10.39
N ARG A 38 2.08 2.33 -10.01
CA ARG A 38 3.55 2.21 -10.22
C ARG A 38 4.18 1.17 -9.29
N MET A 39 3.76 1.17 -8.02
CA MET A 39 4.23 0.19 -7.04
C MET A 39 3.83 -1.24 -7.41
N GLU A 40 2.60 -1.43 -7.90
CA GLU A 40 2.08 -2.71 -8.40
C GLU A 40 2.92 -3.21 -9.58
N ARG A 41 3.19 -2.35 -10.57
CA ARG A 41 4.09 -2.70 -11.70
C ARG A 41 5.52 -2.99 -11.26
N ALA A 42 5.99 -2.36 -10.18
CA ALA A 42 7.32 -2.59 -9.62
C ALA A 42 7.37 -3.82 -8.70
N GLY A 43 6.25 -4.52 -8.47
CA GLY A 43 6.18 -5.66 -7.56
C GLY A 43 6.29 -5.28 -6.08
N GLU A 44 6.17 -3.99 -5.72
CA GLU A 44 6.26 -3.52 -4.34
C GLU A 44 4.94 -3.72 -3.57
N VAL A 45 3.83 -3.93 -4.27
CA VAL A 45 2.51 -4.24 -3.71
C VAL A 45 1.81 -5.25 -4.60
N ILE A 46 0.94 -6.06 -4.01
CA ILE A 46 0.04 -6.97 -4.71
C ILE A 46 -1.37 -6.41 -4.63
N ARG A 47 -2.07 -6.39 -5.77
CA ARG A 47 -3.50 -6.09 -5.82
C ARG A 47 -4.29 -7.40 -5.71
N LEU A 48 -4.91 -7.62 -4.56
CA LEU A 48 -5.71 -8.83 -4.28
C LEU A 48 -7.04 -8.84 -5.06
N SER A 49 -7.66 -7.67 -5.17
CA SER A 49 -8.92 -7.46 -5.89
C SER A 49 -9.04 -5.99 -6.31
N ARG A 50 -10.14 -5.60 -6.97
CA ARG A 50 -10.32 -4.23 -7.47
C ARG A 50 -10.22 -3.22 -6.34
N GLY A 51 -9.09 -2.51 -6.30
CA GLY A 51 -8.83 -1.46 -5.30
C GLY A 51 -8.45 -1.99 -3.92
N VAL A 52 -8.02 -3.24 -3.78
CA VAL A 52 -7.52 -3.82 -2.53
C VAL A 52 -6.06 -4.19 -2.71
N TYR A 53 -5.20 -3.75 -1.80
CA TYR A 53 -3.75 -3.83 -1.90
C TYR A 53 -3.12 -4.37 -0.62
N GLN A 54 -2.01 -5.09 -0.76
CA GLN A 54 -1.15 -5.57 0.32
C GLN A 54 0.32 -5.51 -0.08
N LEU A 55 1.25 -5.69 0.87
CA LEU A 55 2.65 -5.95 0.54
C LEU A 55 2.85 -7.40 0.05
N PRO A 56 3.85 -7.67 -0.80
CA PRO A 56 4.18 -9.03 -1.24
C PRO A 56 4.64 -9.94 -0.11
N ASP A 57 5.29 -9.35 0.90
CA ASP A 57 5.80 -9.99 2.12
C ASP A 57 4.86 -9.81 3.31
N ALA A 58 3.64 -9.29 3.10
CA ALA A 58 2.64 -9.31 4.14
C ALA A 58 2.29 -10.78 4.40
N ASP A 59 2.69 -11.29 5.57
CA ASP A 59 2.14 -12.53 6.11
C ASP A 59 0.63 -12.41 6.01
N LEU A 60 0.02 -13.27 5.19
CA LEU A 60 -1.42 -13.44 5.16
C LEU A 60 -1.76 -13.95 6.55
N ASP A 61 -2.03 -13.05 7.51
CA ASP A 61 -2.54 -13.48 8.82
C ASP A 61 -3.89 -14.14 8.54
N PRO A 62 -4.01 -15.47 8.60
CA PRO A 62 -5.20 -16.18 8.13
C PRO A 62 -6.38 -16.03 9.11
N ASN A 63 -6.21 -15.26 10.19
CA ASN A 63 -7.18 -15.13 11.26
C ASN A 63 -8.03 -13.86 11.10
N HIS A 64 -9.11 -13.97 10.32
CA HIS A 64 -10.41 -13.41 10.71
C HIS A 64 -11.57 -14.16 10.05
#